data_AF-A0A7L2MIM8-F1
#
_entry.id   AF-A0A7L2MIM8-F1
#
_cell.length_a   1.000
_cell.length_b   1.000
_cell.length_c   1.000
_cell.angle_alpha   90.00
_cell.angle_beta   90.00
_cell.angle_gamma   90.00
#
_symmetry.space_group_name_H-M   'P 1'
#
loop_
_entity.id
_entity.type
_entity.pdbx_description
1 polymer ?
#
loop_
_entity_poly.entity_id
_entity_poly.type
_entity_poly.pdbx_seq_one_letter_code
_entity_poly.pdbx_strand_id
1 'polypeptide(L)' 'EITSLQLWEEIVKVHPRLAVIRDQVIFAVRQEYVLLGDQLLVLQPGDEVAIIPPISGG' A
#
# COMPACT_ATOMS: atom_id res chain seq x y z
N GLU A 1 9.71 -8.21 -8.39
CA GLU A 1 8.35 -8.48 -7.87
C GLU A 1 8.40 -8.34 -6.36
N ILE A 2 7.35 -7.79 -5.75
CA ILE A 2 7.24 -7.57 -4.31
C ILE A 2 5.80 -7.82 -3.90
N THR A 3 5.54 -8.39 -2.73
CA THR A 3 4.15 -8.50 -2.25
C THR A 3 3.64 -7.15 -1.77
N SER A 4 2.31 -6.95 -1.75
CA SER A 4 1.73 -5.74 -1.17
C SER A 4 2.10 -5.58 0.31
N LEU A 5 2.21 -6.67 1.06
CA LEU A 5 2.68 -6.64 2.44
C LEU A 5 4.15 -6.21 2.57
N GLN A 6 5.06 -6.76 1.76
CA GLN A 6 6.47 -6.36 1.77
C GLN A 6 6.64 -4.88 1.39
N LEU A 7 5.88 -4.39 0.40
CA LEU A 7 5.90 -2.98 0.02
C LEU A 7 5.46 -2.08 1.19
N TRP A 8 4.42 -2.47 1.92
CA TRP A 8 4.01 -1.77 3.14
C TRP A 8 5.12 -1.75 4.20
N GLU A 9 5.81 -2.86 4.43
CA GLU A 9 6.92 -2.93 5.38
C GLU A 9 8.06 -1.97 5.00
N GLU A 10 8.40 -1.84 3.71
CA GLU A 10 9.40 -0.86 3.25
C GLU A 10 8.95 0.58 3.48
N ILE A 11 7.67 0.89 3.23
CA ILE A 11 7.11 2.23 3.50
C ILE A 11 7.16 2.54 5.00
N VAL A 12 6.80 1.58 5.86
CA VAL A 12 6.83 1.76 7.33
C VAL A 12 8.25 1.93 7.86
N LYS A 13 9.27 1.29 7.24
CA LYS A 13 10.67 1.54 7.61
C LYS A 13 11.05 3.02 7.43
N VAL A 14 10.58 3.65 6.36
CA VAL A 14 10.83 5.07 6.07
C VAL A 14 9.92 5.98 6.92
N HIS A 15 8.67 5.55 7.18
CA HIS A 15 7.66 6.30 7.90
C HIS A 15 7.00 5.47 9.02
N PRO A 16 7.67 5.26 10.17
CA PRO A 16 7.19 4.34 11.22
C PRO A 16 5.81 4.68 11.77
N ARG A 17 5.41 5.96 11.74
CA ARG A 17 4.09 6.42 12.20
C ARG A 17 2.93 5.84 11.39
N LEU A 18 3.16 5.37 10.16
CA LEU A 18 2.13 4.73 9.34
C LEU A 18 1.76 3.33 9.84
N ALA A 19 2.61 2.69 10.67
CA ALA A 19 2.34 1.34 11.18
C ALA A 19 0.99 1.22 11.90
N VAL A 20 0.52 2.29 12.55
CA VAL A 20 -0.71 2.30 13.34
C VAL A 20 -1.99 2.15 12.51
N ILE A 21 -1.94 2.43 11.21
CA ILE A 21 -3.10 2.33 10.31
C ILE A 21 -3.03 1.09 9.40
N ARG A 22 -2.08 0.17 9.62
CA ARG A 22 -1.88 -1.01 8.77
C ARG A 22 -3.17 -1.76 8.44
N ASP A 23 -4.02 -1.97 9.45
CA ASP A 23 -5.23 -2.80 9.30
C ASP A 23 -6.40 -2.05 8.67
N GLN A 24 -6.22 -0.77 8.33
CA GLN A 24 -7.26 0.11 7.79
C GLN A 24 -6.91 0.68 6.41
N VAL A 25 -5.73 0.36 5.87
CA VAL A 25 -5.27 0.89 4.58
C VAL A 25 -5.45 -0.12 3.45
N ILE A 26 -5.68 0.43 2.26
CA ILE A 26 -5.68 -0.30 0.98
C ILE A 26 -4.69 0.43 0.06
N PHE A 27 -3.99 -0.30 -0.81
CA PHE A 27 -3.20 0.33 -1.87
C PHE A 27 -4.03 0.57 -3.11
N ALA A 28 -3.70 1.62 -3.87
CA ALA A 28 -4.12 1.76 -5.25
C ALA A 28 -2.87 1.72 -6.13
N VAL A 29 -2.74 0.68 -6.96
CA VAL A 29 -1.62 0.50 -7.90
C VAL A 29 -2.17 0.72 -9.30
N ARG A 30 -1.70 1.76 -10.00
CA ARG A 30 -2.28 2.16 -11.31
C ARG A 30 -3.81 2.30 -11.26
N GLN A 31 -4.30 2.95 -10.20
CA GLN A 31 -5.73 3.20 -9.94
C GLN A 31 -6.58 1.95 -9.59
N GLU A 32 -5.96 0.77 -9.47
CA GLU A 32 -6.63 -0.47 -9.05
C GLU A 32 -6.39 -0.77 -7.56
N TYR A 33 -7.46 -1.13 -6.84
CA TYR A 33 -7.36 -1.44 -5.41
C TYR A 33 -6.67 -2.77 -5.15
N VAL A 34 -5.73 -2.77 -4.21
CA VAL A 34 -4.93 -3.92 -3.80
C VAL A 34 -4.94 -4.01 -2.27
N LEU A 35 -5.39 -5.14 -1.75
CA LEU A 35 -5.33 -5.44 -0.32
C LEU A 35 -3.89 -5.77 0.09
N LEU A 36 -3.52 -5.41 1.33
CA LEU A 36 -2.26 -5.84 1.92
C LEU A 36 -2.28 -7.34 2.18
N GLY A 37 -1.26 -8.05 1.70
CA GLY A 37 -1.11 -9.50 1.86
C GLY A 37 -0.08 -10.07 0.92
N ASP A 38 -0.27 -11.33 0.53
CA ASP A 38 0.68 -12.10 -0.28
C ASP A 38 0.51 -11.86 -1.80
N GLN A 39 -0.37 -10.93 -2.20
CA GLN A 39 -0.55 -10.57 -3.60
C GLN A 39 0.74 -9.97 -4.17
N LEU A 40 1.27 -10.59 -5.22
CA LEU A 40 2.45 -10.10 -5.94
C LEU A 40 2.10 -8.86 -6.76
N LEU A 41 2.94 -7.84 -6.59
CA LEU A 41 2.92 -6.60 -7.36
C LEU A 41 4.10 -6.61 -8.35
N VAL A 42 3.75 -6.40 -9.62
CA VAL A 42 4.69 -6.11 -10.69
C VAL A 42 4.62 -4.61 -10.95
N LEU A 43 5.56 -3.88 -10.36
CA LEU A 43 5.72 -2.43 -10.51
C LEU A 43 6.77 -2.13 -11.57
N GLN A 44 6.46 -1.19 -12.45
CA GLN A 44 7.38 -0.62 -13.43
C GLN A 44 7.86 0.76 -12.98
N PRO A 45 9.04 1.22 -13.43
CA PRO A 45 9.47 2.59 -13.18
C PRO A 45 8.41 3.59 -13.67
N GLY A 46 7.97 4.48 -12.78
CA GLY A 46 6.91 5.45 -13.04
C GLY A 46 5.51 4.99 -12.63
N ASP A 47 5.32 3.73 -12.24
CA ASP A 47 4.04 3.30 -11.64
C ASP A 47 3.78 4.02 -10.32
N GLU A 48 2.57 4.55 -10.19
CA GLU A 48 2.11 5.18 -8.97
C GLU A 48 1.49 4.14 -8.02
N VAL A 49 1.86 4.25 -6.74
CA VAL A 49 1.26 3.51 -5.64
C VAL A 49 0.72 4.51 -4.62
N ALA A 50 -0.59 4.55 -4.47
CA ALA A 50 -1.26 5.38 -3.46
C ALA A 50 -1.58 4.55 -2.22
N ILE A 51 -1.41 5.16 -1.05
CA ILE A 51 -1.86 4.61 0.24
C ILE A 51 -3.21 5.24 0.55
N ILE A 52 -4.27 4.44 0.55
CA ILE A 52 -5.64 4.91 0.75
C ILE A 52 -6.06 4.59 2.19
N PRO A 53 -6.16 5.59 3.09
CA PRO A 53 -6.73 5.41 4.42
C PRO A 53 -8.25 5.17 4.33
N PRO A 54 -8.92 4.73 5.41
CA PRO A 54 -10.37 4.59 5.40
C PRO A 54 -11.01 5.94 5.04
N ILE A 55 -11.79 5.94 3.97
CA ILE A 55 -12.41 7.15 3.46
C ILE A 55 -13.60 7.48 4.37
N SER A 56 -13.50 8.54 5.17
CA SER A 56 -14.65 9.11 5.89
C SER A 56 -15.54 9.85 4.88
N GLY A 57 -16.22 9.11 4.01
CA GLY A 57 -17.13 9.68 3.03
C GLY A 57 -18.13 10.60 3.72
N GLY A 58 -18.04 11.90 3.43
CA GLY A 58 -19.03 12.90 3.82
C GLY A 58 -20.22 12.91 2.89
#